data_AF-A0A8T1S534-F1
#
_entry.id   AF-A0A8T1S534-F1
#
_cell.length_a   1.000
_cell.length_b   1.000
_cell.length_c   1.000
_cell.angle_alpha   90.00
_cell.angle_beta   90.00
_cell.angle_gamma   90.00
#
_symmetry.space_group_name_H-M   'P 1'
#
loop_
_entity.id
_entity.type
_entity.pdbx_description
1 polymer ?
#
loop_
_entity_poly.entity_id
_entity_poly.type
_entity_poly.pdbx_seq_one_letter_code
_entity_poly.pdbx_strand_id
1 'polypeptide(L)'
;SLHSLFEGLAVGVQQGEAGALQLCLAVLAHKGVIAFSLGLQLVQSGTEPRWRLLYLGIFALMSPSGMAVGIGLSLSGGAAGGLTMALLEGVAAGTFLYITFLEILPHELSSREPPLAKFSFIALGFTVMATIAVWA
;
A
#
# COMPACT_ATOMS: atom_id res chain seq x y z
N SER A 1 0.97 1.19 -7.71
CA SER A 1 -0.23 0.41 -7.35
C SER A 1 -1.43 1.35 -7.39
N LEU A 2 -2.58 0.90 -7.89
CA LEU A 2 -3.82 1.67 -7.81
C LEU A 2 -4.23 1.93 -6.35
N HIS A 3 -3.93 0.99 -5.45
CA HIS A 3 -4.11 1.17 -4.01
C HIS A 3 -3.44 2.43 -3.49
N SER A 4 -2.14 2.58 -3.76
CA SER A 4 -1.36 3.74 -3.32
C SER A 4 -1.82 5.06 -3.95
N LEU A 5 -2.47 5.00 -5.12
CA LEU A 5 -3.05 6.15 -5.79
C LEU A 5 -4.36 6.58 -5.12
N PHE A 6 -5.26 5.64 -4.82
CA PHE A 6 -6.52 5.94 -4.12
C PHE A 6 -6.28 6.36 -2.68
N GLU A 7 -5.35 5.71 -2.00
CA GLU A 7 -4.90 6.09 -0.66
C GLU A 7 -4.32 7.51 -0.63
N GLY A 8 -3.48 7.87 -1.60
CA GLY A 8 -2.98 9.24 -1.75
C GLY A 8 -4.12 10.24 -1.98
N LEU A 9 -5.12 9.86 -2.79
CA LEU A 9 -6.30 10.68 -3.05
C LEU A 9 -7.14 10.90 -1.79
N ALA A 10 -7.32 9.89 -0.96
CA ALA A 10 -8.01 10.00 0.34
C ALA A 10 -7.27 10.96 1.29
N VAL A 11 -5.94 10.88 1.36
CA VAL A 11 -5.11 11.84 2.12
C VAL A 11 -5.30 13.27 1.59
N GLY A 12 -5.33 13.44 0.26
CA GLY A 12 -5.44 14.76 -0.39
C GLY A 12 -6.81 15.44 -0.26
N VAL A 13 -7.89 14.68 -0.04
CA VAL A 13 -9.25 15.22 0.13
C VAL A 13 -9.55 15.58 1.60
N GLN A 14 -8.70 15.14 2.54
CA GLN A 14 -8.89 15.39 3.96
C GLN A 14 -8.84 16.89 4.29
N GLN A 15 -9.85 17.38 5.00
CA GLN A 15 -10.02 18.82 5.28
C GLN A 15 -9.24 19.30 6.52
N GLY A 16 -8.86 18.39 7.41
CA GLY A 16 -8.15 18.71 8.65
C GLY A 16 -6.66 18.37 8.57
N GLU A 17 -5.79 19.34 8.87
CA GLU A 17 -4.33 19.17 8.87
C GLU A 17 -3.87 17.99 9.76
N ALA A 18 -4.46 17.87 10.97
CA ALA A 18 -4.16 16.78 11.89
C ALA A 18 -4.53 15.41 11.30
N GLY A 19 -5.70 15.29 10.68
CA GLY A 19 -6.14 14.04 10.04
C GLY A 19 -5.31 13.70 8.80
N ALA A 20 -4.93 14.70 8.00
CA ALA A 20 -4.07 14.50 6.84
C ALA A 20 -2.66 14.03 7.24
N LEU A 21 -2.08 14.61 8.30
CA LEU A 21 -0.80 14.20 8.85
C LEU A 21 -0.84 12.79 9.44
N GLN A 22 -1.91 12.46 10.18
CA GLN A 22 -2.10 11.13 10.77
C GLN A 22 -2.19 10.05 9.68
N LEU A 23 -3.02 10.27 8.66
CA LEU A 23 -3.13 9.38 7.50
C LEU A 23 -1.80 9.28 6.74
N CYS A 24 -1.10 10.40 6.51
CA CYS A 24 0.19 10.40 5.81
C CYS A 24 1.26 9.59 6.57
N LEU A 25 1.33 9.70 7.90
CA LEU A 25 2.22 8.89 8.73
C LEU A 25 1.87 7.40 8.65
N ALA A 26 0.58 7.07 8.69
CA ALA A 26 0.11 5.70 8.53
C ALA A 26 0.49 5.12 7.17
N VAL A 27 0.28 5.87 6.08
CA VAL A 27 0.69 5.53 4.71
C VAL A 27 2.19 5.26 4.67
N LEU A 28 2.99 6.17 5.22
CA LEU A 28 4.45 6.08 5.17
C LEU A 28 4.95 4.79 5.84
N ALA A 29 4.37 4.45 6.99
CA ALA A 29 4.78 3.29 7.78
C ALA A 29 4.63 1.97 7.02
N HIS A 30 3.52 1.77 6.30
CA HIS A 30 3.29 0.52 5.58
C HIS A 30 3.76 0.56 4.11
N LYS A 31 3.85 1.73 3.48
CA LYS A 31 4.35 1.88 2.11
C LYS A 31 5.82 1.51 1.98
N GLY A 32 6.62 1.75 3.02
CA GLY A 32 8.02 1.30 3.07
C GLY A 32 8.14 -0.22 3.04
N VAL A 33 7.32 -0.92 3.82
CA VAL A 33 7.29 -2.39 3.86
C VAL A 33 6.85 -2.98 2.52
N ILE A 34 5.81 -2.40 1.89
CA ILE A 34 5.34 -2.83 0.57
C ILE A 34 6.41 -2.57 -0.50
N ALA A 35 7.08 -1.42 -0.49
CA ALA A 35 8.15 -1.10 -1.42
C ALA A 35 9.33 -2.09 -1.30
N PHE A 36 9.70 -2.46 -0.08
CA PHE A 36 10.72 -3.46 0.19
C PHE A 36 10.33 -4.84 -0.34
N SER A 37 9.10 -5.29 -0.04
CA SER A 37 8.59 -6.59 -0.52
C SER A 37 8.53 -6.64 -2.06
N LEU A 38 8.02 -5.59 -2.70
CA LEU A 38 8.01 -5.45 -4.16
C LEU A 38 9.44 -5.48 -4.74
N GLY A 39 10.38 -4.76 -4.11
CA GLY A 39 11.79 -4.77 -4.49
C GLY A 39 12.40 -6.17 -4.41
N LEU A 40 12.11 -6.92 -3.34
CA LEU A 40 12.58 -8.29 -3.16
C LEU A 40 12.01 -9.23 -4.24
N GLN A 41 10.71 -9.16 -4.53
CA GLN A 41 10.07 -9.94 -5.59
C GLN A 41 10.65 -9.64 -6.98
N LEU A 42 10.94 -8.37 -7.26
CA LEU A 42 11.56 -7.96 -8.53
C LEU A 42 13.00 -8.48 -8.66
N VAL A 43 13.74 -8.59 -7.56
CA VAL A 43 15.07 -9.21 -7.54
C VAL A 43 14.97 -10.72 -7.72
N GLN A 44 14.06 -11.39 -7.00
CA GLN A 44 13.88 -12.85 -7.07
C GLN A 44 13.35 -13.33 -8.42
N SER A 45 12.52 -12.54 -9.09
CA SER A 45 12.01 -12.83 -10.44
C SER A 45 13.04 -12.65 -11.57
N GLY A 46 14.26 -12.20 -11.25
CA GLY A 46 15.31 -11.97 -12.26
C GLY A 46 15.06 -10.75 -13.15
N THR A 47 14.16 -9.85 -12.76
CA THR A 47 13.86 -8.63 -13.52
C THR A 47 15.11 -7.76 -13.65
N GLU A 48 15.46 -7.29 -14.85
CA GLU A 48 16.69 -6.49 -15.05
C GLU A 48 16.68 -5.19 -14.22
N PRO A 49 17.85 -4.70 -13.76
CA PRO A 49 17.94 -3.53 -12.88
C PRO A 49 17.18 -2.28 -13.38
N ARG A 50 17.20 -2.04 -14.70
CA ARG A 50 16.48 -0.93 -15.34
C ARG A 50 14.97 -0.99 -15.10
N TRP A 51 14.39 -2.18 -15.23
CA TRP A 51 12.96 -2.41 -15.05
C TRP A 51 12.59 -2.39 -13.57
N ARG A 52 13.47 -2.88 -12.68
CA ARG A 52 13.27 -2.77 -11.23
C ARG A 52 13.16 -1.30 -10.78
N LEU A 53 14.09 -0.46 -11.24
CA LEU A 53 14.06 0.98 -10.96
C LEU A 53 12.81 1.64 -11.53
N LEU A 54 12.39 1.26 -12.75
CA LEU A 54 11.16 1.78 -13.35
C LEU A 54 9.92 1.40 -12.51
N TYR A 55 9.78 0.13 -12.14
CA TYR A 55 8.63 -0.34 -11.34
C TYR A 55 8.59 0.31 -9.95
N LEU A 56 9.74 0.42 -9.29
CA LEU A 56 9.86 1.12 -8.00
C LEU A 56 9.57 2.62 -8.13
N GLY A 57 10.04 3.26 -9.21
CA GLY A 57 9.76 4.67 -9.50
C GLY A 57 8.28 4.93 -9.74
N ILE A 58 7.63 4.11 -10.59
CA ILE A 58 6.19 4.18 -10.80
C ILE A 58 5.45 3.94 -9.49
N PHE A 59 5.84 2.94 -8.70
CA PHE A 59 5.23 2.66 -7.39
C PHE A 59 5.34 3.85 -6.43
N ALA A 60 6.50 4.49 -6.35
CA ALA A 60 6.73 5.66 -5.50
C ALA A 60 5.84 6.83 -5.88
N LEU A 61 5.74 7.13 -7.18
CA LEU A 61 4.98 8.26 -7.74
C LEU A 61 3.46 8.14 -7.61
N MET A 62 2.91 6.95 -7.38
CA MET A 62 1.46 6.75 -7.30
C MET A 62 0.80 7.46 -6.12
N SER A 63 1.43 7.56 -4.95
CA SER A 63 0.83 8.31 -3.83
C SER A 63 0.94 9.83 -3.99
N PRO A 64 2.10 10.41 -4.37
CA PRO A 64 2.17 11.84 -4.68
C PRO A 64 1.17 12.26 -5.76
N SER A 65 0.99 11.45 -6.81
CA SER A 65 0.00 11.75 -7.85
C SER A 65 -1.43 11.65 -7.32
N GLY A 66 -1.74 10.62 -6.52
CA GLY A 66 -3.02 10.51 -5.80
C GLY A 66 -3.33 11.73 -4.93
N MET A 67 -2.37 12.13 -4.09
CA MET A 67 -2.48 13.31 -3.22
C MET A 67 -2.70 14.59 -4.03
N ALA A 68 -1.93 14.81 -5.09
CA ALA A 68 -2.08 15.98 -5.94
C ALA A 68 -3.48 16.07 -6.57
N VAL A 69 -4.02 14.93 -7.04
CA VAL A 69 -5.38 14.85 -7.56
C VAL A 69 -6.40 15.10 -6.45
N GLY A 70 -6.23 14.50 -5.26
CA GLY A 70 -7.10 14.71 -4.11
C GLY A 70 -7.18 16.17 -3.67
N ILE A 71 -6.02 16.85 -3.60
CA ILE A 71 -5.94 18.29 -3.29
C ILE A 71 -6.68 19.10 -4.36
N GLY A 72 -6.47 18.81 -5.65
CA GLY A 72 -7.18 19.51 -6.74
C GLY A 72 -8.70 19.33 -6.68
N LEU A 73 -9.18 18.14 -6.28
CA LEU A 73 -10.60 17.87 -6.07
C LEU A 73 -11.14 18.64 -4.87
N SER A 74 -10.41 18.67 -3.76
CA SER A 74 -10.75 19.45 -2.57
C SER A 74 -10.89 20.95 -2.89
N LEU A 75 -9.95 21.51 -3.67
CA LEU A 75 -9.94 22.92 -4.06
C LEU A 75 -11.04 23.29 -5.07
N SER A 76 -11.46 22.36 -5.93
CA SER A 76 -12.50 22.61 -6.95
C SER A 76 -13.93 22.49 -6.40
N GLY A 77 -14.10 22.14 -5.12
CA GLY A 77 -15.40 21.78 -4.54
C GLY A 77 -16.00 20.51 -5.15
N GLY A 78 -15.23 19.81 -6.00
CA GLY A 78 -15.60 18.56 -6.60
C GLY A 78 -15.44 17.45 -5.57
N ALA A 79 -16.51 17.18 -4.82
CA ALA A 79 -16.56 15.97 -4.01
C ALA A 79 -16.49 14.76 -4.95
N ALA A 80 -15.33 14.10 -5.02
CA ALA A 80 -15.32 12.70 -5.40
C ALA A 80 -16.24 12.00 -4.39
N GLY A 81 -17.44 11.63 -4.81
CA GLY A 81 -18.47 11.13 -3.92
C GLY A 81 -17.91 9.94 -3.13
N GLY A 82 -18.10 9.91 -1.81
CA GLY A 82 -17.50 8.88 -0.95
C GLY A 82 -17.73 7.44 -1.45
N LEU A 83 -18.81 7.19 -2.20
CA LEU A 83 -19.09 5.92 -2.87
C LEU A 83 -18.05 5.56 -3.96
N THR A 84 -17.63 6.50 -4.80
CA THR A 84 -16.62 6.20 -5.84
C THR A 84 -15.27 5.93 -5.22
N MET A 85 -14.87 6.68 -4.17
CA MET A 85 -13.66 6.36 -3.42
C MET A 85 -13.74 4.99 -2.76
N ALA A 86 -14.85 4.69 -2.06
CA ALA A 86 -15.04 3.41 -1.39
C ALA A 86 -14.97 2.22 -2.38
N LEU A 87 -15.52 2.36 -3.58
CA LEU A 87 -15.43 1.33 -4.62
C LEU A 87 -13.99 1.16 -5.12
N LEU A 88 -13.30 2.26 -5.40
CA LEU A 88 -11.92 2.23 -5.89
C LEU A 88 -10.96 1.66 -4.84
N GLU A 89 -11.08 2.09 -3.59
CA GLU A 89 -10.35 1.54 -2.45
C GLU A 89 -10.68 0.08 -2.20
N GLY A 90 -11.95 -0.31 -2.31
CA GLY A 90 -12.40 -1.70 -2.18
C GLY A 90 -11.76 -2.62 -3.23
N VAL A 91 -11.72 -2.20 -4.49
CA VAL A 91 -11.04 -2.95 -5.57
C VAL A 91 -9.54 -3.04 -5.30
N ALA A 92 -8.91 -1.95 -4.86
CA ALA A 92 -7.51 -1.93 -4.51
C ALA A 92 -7.17 -2.84 -3.32
N ALA A 93 -7.96 -2.80 -2.25
CA ALA A 93 -7.82 -3.66 -1.08
C ALA A 93 -8.03 -5.13 -1.45
N GLY A 94 -9.03 -5.44 -2.27
CA GLY A 94 -9.25 -6.80 -2.79
C GLY A 94 -8.07 -7.32 -3.60
N THR A 95 -7.46 -6.48 -4.44
CA THR A 95 -6.25 -6.85 -5.19
C THR A 95 -5.07 -7.12 -4.25
N PHE A 96 -4.89 -6.31 -3.21
CA PHE A 96 -3.84 -6.52 -2.23
C PHE A 96 -4.02 -7.83 -1.45
N LEU A 97 -5.25 -8.16 -1.05
CA LEU A 97 -5.58 -9.43 -0.42
C LEU A 97 -5.32 -10.61 -1.35
N TYR A 98 -5.73 -10.52 -2.62
CA TYR A 98 -5.46 -11.57 -3.62
C TYR A 98 -3.97 -11.87 -3.74
N ILE A 99 -3.15 -10.84 -4.00
CA ILE A 99 -1.70 -10.99 -4.16
C ILE A 99 -1.08 -11.55 -2.87
N THR A 100 -1.47 -11.02 -1.70
CA THR A 100 -0.89 -11.46 -0.43
C THR A 100 -1.21 -12.92 -0.12
N PHE A 101 -2.49 -13.31 -0.16
CA PHE A 101 -2.94 -14.63 0.31
C PHE A 101 -2.81 -15.74 -0.74
N LEU A 102 -2.88 -15.42 -2.03
CA LEU A 102 -2.91 -16.42 -3.09
C LEU A 102 -1.62 -16.48 -3.91
N GLU A 103 -0.82 -15.41 -3.95
CA GLU A 103 0.41 -15.37 -4.73
C GLU A 103 1.65 -15.45 -3.84
N ILE A 104 1.75 -14.59 -2.83
CA ILE A 104 2.94 -14.48 -1.97
C ILE A 104 2.93 -15.55 -0.86
N LEU A 105 1.88 -15.59 -0.05
CA LEU A 105 1.82 -16.42 1.15
C LEU A 105 1.98 -17.93 0.86
N PRO A 106 1.35 -18.52 -0.17
CA PRO A 106 1.54 -19.94 -0.47
C PRO A 106 2.96 -20.26 -0.92
N HIS A 107 3.59 -19.35 -1.67
CA HIS A 107 4.97 -19.48 -2.12
C HIS A 107 5.94 -19.50 -0.92
N GLU A 108 5.76 -18.57 0.01
CA GLU A 108 6.59 -18.47 1.23
C GLU A 108 6.36 -19.64 2.19
N LEU A 109 5.11 -20.11 2.34
CA LEU A 109 4.81 -21.28 3.19
C LEU A 109 5.37 -22.59 2.61
N SER A 110 5.55 -22.68 1.28
CA SER A 110 6.12 -23.85 0.59
C SER A 110 7.65 -24.02 0.73
N SER A 111 8.37 -22.98 1.19
CA SER A 111 9.83 -23.06 1.38
C SER A 111 10.26 -24.03 2.49
N ARG A 112 11.53 -24.51 2.49
CA ARG A 112 12.03 -25.55 3.41
C ARG A 112 12.19 -25.13 4.88
N GLU A 113 11.89 -23.89 5.23
CA GLU A 113 12.03 -23.33 6.58
C GLU A 113 10.97 -23.88 7.58
N PRO A 114 11.26 -23.90 8.89
CA PRO A 114 10.35 -24.44 9.89
C PRO A 114 9.02 -23.66 9.93
N PRO A 115 7.85 -24.34 9.93
CA PRO A 115 6.56 -23.67 9.81
C PRO A 115 6.26 -22.72 10.97
N LEU A 116 6.68 -23.06 12.19
CA LEU A 116 6.45 -22.22 13.38
C LEU A 116 7.14 -20.86 13.28
N ALA A 117 8.36 -20.80 12.73
CA ALA A 117 9.08 -19.56 12.54
C ALA A 117 8.35 -18.66 11.52
N LYS A 118 7.87 -19.22 10.41
CA LYS A 118 7.09 -18.49 9.40
C LYS A 118 5.82 -17.90 9.99
N PHE A 119 5.04 -18.71 10.72
CA PHE A 119 3.82 -18.23 11.39
C PHE A 119 4.14 -17.13 12.39
N SER A 120 5.25 -17.24 13.12
CA SER A 120 5.68 -16.20 14.08
C SER A 120 6.01 -14.89 13.38
N PHE A 121 6.75 -14.92 12.25
CA PHE A 121 7.06 -13.71 11.48
C PHE A 121 5.83 -13.09 10.81
N ILE A 122 4.92 -13.91 10.28
CA ILE A 122 3.65 -13.43 9.71
C ILE A 122 2.78 -12.77 10.81
N ALA A 123 2.64 -13.43 11.96
CA ALA A 123 1.88 -12.89 13.09
C ALA A 123 2.52 -11.60 13.64
N LEU A 124 3.86 -11.55 13.72
CA LEU A 124 4.57 -10.34 14.11
C LEU A 124 4.31 -9.19 13.13
N GLY A 125 4.46 -9.44 11.82
CA GLY A 125 4.18 -8.44 10.78
C GLY A 125 2.73 -7.93 10.82
N PHE A 126 1.78 -8.84 10.96
CA PHE A 126 0.35 -8.48 11.13
C PHE A 126 0.13 -7.64 12.39
N THR A 127 0.72 -8.04 13.52
CA THR A 127 0.57 -7.32 14.80
C THR A 127 1.13 -5.90 14.69
N VAL A 128 2.31 -5.74 14.10
CA VAL A 128 2.91 -4.41 13.86
C VAL A 128 1.98 -3.55 13.01
N MET A 129 1.47 -4.06 11.90
CA MET A 129 0.54 -3.31 11.04
C MET A 129 -0.79 -2.99 11.74
N ALA A 130 -1.33 -3.93 12.50
CA ALA A 130 -2.56 -3.74 13.28
C ALA A 130 -2.36 -2.66 14.35
N THR A 131 -1.21 -2.63 15.02
CA THR A 131 -0.92 -1.56 15.99
C THR A 131 -0.82 -0.20 15.31
N ILE A 132 -0.21 -0.10 14.13
CA ILE A 132 -0.15 1.16 13.38
C ILE A 132 -1.57 1.61 12.99
N ALA A 133 -2.41 0.68 12.53
CA ALA A 133 -3.78 0.97 12.12
C ALA A 133 -4.68 1.49 13.25
N VAL A 134 -4.45 1.13 14.51
CA VAL A 134 -5.21 1.65 15.65
C VAL A 134 -4.99 3.16 15.86
N TRP A 135 -3.85 3.68 15.41
CA TRP A 135 -3.46 5.09 15.57
C TRP A 135 -3.50 5.87 14.26
N ALA A 136 -3.98 5.27 13.17
CA ALA A 136 -4.16 5.88 11.85
C ALA A 136 -5.57 6.46 11.70
#